data_AF-A0A0C3EVA4-F1
#
_entry.id   AF-A0A0C3EVA4-F1
#
_cell.length_a   1.000
_cell.length_b   1.000
_cell.length_c   1.000
_cell.angle_alpha   90.00
_cell.angle_beta   90.00
_cell.angle_gamma   90.00
#
_symmetry.space_group_name_H-M   'P 1'
#
loop_
_entity.id
_entity.type
_entity.pdbx_description
1 polymer ?
#
loop_
_entity_poly.entity_id
_entity_poly.type
_entity_poly.pdbx_seq_one_letter_code
_entity_poly.pdbx_strand_id
1 'polypeptide(L)'
;MDRRALAVLAAAESWDRPISHRTQSESGGQASKYKAPAAKLLSCCIRESRPAYPDSTLLENFWQNFRECHTGFRMNIQRLDTLPGSVPQEESVRVLFQDINRDNVNFTPIFEMADELFTHLGIAFQNPGGPKLGGGTPYSVSEFVSKNTDELVREAAQQGFGMRKQEVLKALSFKRDGNKCILTGSPFYPMDPDGVDPILSHIIPDSIHNKPHTLECIGMLAGTKVWDIVVKNLNEIGNVMNLQWDAQAAYRDIRCAIQANVMDDGKIIYTFRKLLREDSLGPGCIQLRHGDAISFGSGQAEELGSGPSPVLCNLQYVVARILCMSGAAEVIAQLKYDADDSDIPYTELASTDFINILTAKLLLNSGQVLY
;
A
#
# COMPACT_ATOMS: atom_id res chain seq x y z
N MET A 1 -20.13 -2.17 14.89
CA MET A 1 -19.25 -1.02 15.21
C MET A 1 -18.73 -0.30 13.98
N ASP A 2 -18.48 -1.00 12.87
CA ASP A 2 -17.88 -0.42 11.66
C ASP A 2 -18.71 0.72 11.07
N ARG A 3 -20.01 0.49 10.85
CA ARG A 3 -20.95 1.52 10.36
C ARG A 3 -20.94 2.79 11.22
N ARG A 4 -20.70 2.66 12.53
CA ARG A 4 -20.64 3.77 13.46
C ARG A 4 -19.31 4.51 13.37
N ALA A 5 -18.19 3.80 13.25
CA ALA A 5 -16.88 4.41 13.01
C ALA A 5 -16.87 5.19 11.69
N LEU A 6 -17.46 4.61 10.63
CA LEU A 6 -17.61 5.28 9.34
C LEU A 6 -18.49 6.53 9.42
N ALA A 7 -19.59 6.49 10.18
CA ALA A 7 -20.44 7.67 10.41
C ALA A 7 -19.69 8.80 11.15
N VAL A 8 -18.86 8.45 12.14
CA VAL A 8 -18.02 9.39 12.87
C VAL A 8 -16.98 10.02 11.95
N LEU A 9 -16.31 9.22 11.13
CA LEU A 9 -15.31 9.70 10.19
C LEU A 9 -15.93 10.56 9.08
N ALA A 10 -17.13 10.22 8.60
CA ALA A 10 -17.89 11.06 7.68
C ALA A 10 -18.27 12.41 8.31
N ALA A 11 -18.72 12.41 9.57
CA ALA A 11 -18.95 13.66 10.30
C ALA A 11 -17.65 14.45 10.50
N ALA A 12 -16.51 13.78 10.66
CA ALA A 12 -15.20 14.39 10.84
C ALA A 12 -14.66 15.11 9.61
N GLU A 13 -15.17 14.82 8.42
CA GLU A 13 -14.88 15.60 7.21
C GLU A 13 -15.41 17.04 7.33
N SER A 14 -16.43 17.27 8.16
CA SER A 14 -17.03 18.59 8.40
C SER A 14 -16.45 19.33 9.63
N TRP A 15 -15.56 18.71 10.41
CA TRP A 15 -15.01 19.35 11.61
C TRP A 15 -14.01 20.42 11.22
N ASP A 16 -14.23 21.66 11.69
CA ASP A 16 -13.27 22.74 11.56
C ASP A 16 -12.03 22.42 12.39
N ARG A 17 -11.05 21.82 11.72
CA ARG A 17 -9.86 21.24 12.35
C ARG A 17 -9.00 22.33 13.00
N PRO A 18 -8.52 22.15 14.24
CA PRO A 18 -7.37 22.92 14.69
C PRO A 18 -6.19 22.56 13.79
N ILE A 19 -5.59 23.59 13.22
CA ILE A 19 -4.29 23.54 12.56
C ILE A 19 -3.34 22.90 13.59
N SER A 20 -2.78 21.73 13.27
CA SER A 20 -1.77 21.15 14.16
C SER A 20 -0.69 22.21 14.38
N HIS A 21 -0.22 22.42 15.61
CA HIS A 21 0.81 23.44 15.90
C HIS A 21 2.10 23.28 15.07
N ARG A 22 2.28 22.15 14.37
CA ARG A 22 3.33 21.90 13.38
C ARG A 22 3.09 22.49 11.98
N THR A 23 1.93 23.10 11.71
CA THR A 23 1.55 23.68 10.39
C THR A 23 1.33 25.20 10.41
N GLN A 24 1.78 25.90 11.46
CA GLN A 24 1.90 27.36 11.42
C GLN A 24 3.07 27.77 10.51
N SER A 25 2.81 27.91 9.21
CA SER A 25 3.50 28.89 8.39
C SER A 25 2.66 30.17 8.37
N GLU A 26 3.30 31.31 8.60
CA GLU A 26 2.70 32.63 8.87
C GLU A 26 1.94 33.28 7.70
N SER A 27 1.46 32.52 6.71
CA SER A 27 0.69 33.09 5.58
C SER A 27 -0.82 32.91 5.80
N GLY A 28 -1.48 34.01 6.18
CA GLY A 28 -2.92 34.07 6.34
C GLY A 28 -3.67 33.77 5.03
N GLY A 29 -4.67 32.90 5.10
CA GLY A 29 -5.76 32.86 4.11
C GLY A 29 -6.15 31.50 3.52
N GLN A 30 -5.35 30.43 3.66
CA GLN A 30 -5.57 29.19 2.88
C GLN A 30 -5.65 27.87 3.69
N ALA A 31 -5.77 27.94 5.01
CA ALA A 31 -5.85 26.76 5.89
C ALA A 31 -7.12 25.89 5.70
N SER A 32 -8.12 26.34 4.93
CA SER A 32 -9.41 25.65 4.77
C SER A 32 -9.46 24.61 3.63
N LYS A 33 -8.46 24.55 2.74
CA LYS A 33 -8.57 23.76 1.48
C LYS A 33 -8.07 22.30 1.55
N TYR A 34 -7.49 21.86 2.68
CA TYR A 34 -6.84 20.53 2.79
C TYR A 34 -7.24 19.68 4.01
N LYS A 35 -8.42 19.96 4.57
CA LYS A 35 -9.01 19.28 5.74
C LYS A 35 -9.55 17.85 5.46
N ALA A 36 -9.02 17.03 4.55
CA ALA A 36 -9.73 15.80 4.07
C ALA A 36 -9.00 14.43 3.98
N PRO A 37 -7.65 14.26 4.00
CA PRO A 37 -7.08 12.92 3.75
C PRO A 37 -7.19 11.94 4.93
N ALA A 38 -6.99 12.39 6.16
CA ALA A 38 -6.90 11.50 7.33
C ALA A 38 -8.19 10.72 7.62
N ALA A 39 -9.33 11.42 7.66
CA ALA A 39 -10.63 10.78 7.92
C ALA A 39 -11.02 9.80 6.80
N LYS A 40 -10.78 10.20 5.54
CA LYS A 40 -11.04 9.38 4.37
C LYS A 40 -10.11 8.17 4.29
N LEU A 41 -8.83 8.34 4.63
CA LEU A 41 -7.85 7.25 4.74
C LEU A 41 -8.29 6.25 5.81
N LEU A 42 -8.54 6.68 7.04
CA LEU A 42 -9.02 5.80 8.11
C LEU A 42 -10.33 5.11 7.74
N SER A 43 -11.25 5.82 7.11
CA SER A 43 -12.51 5.24 6.63
C SER A 43 -12.27 4.16 5.58
N CYS A 44 -11.33 4.38 4.65
CA CYS A 44 -10.97 3.38 3.66
C CYS A 44 -10.26 2.19 4.33
N CYS A 45 -9.33 2.42 5.25
CA CYS A 45 -8.67 1.36 6.01
C CYS A 45 -9.70 0.48 6.74
N ILE A 46 -10.63 1.08 7.50
CA ILE A 46 -11.67 0.32 8.24
C ILE A 46 -12.61 -0.43 7.29
N ARG A 47 -13.01 0.20 6.18
CA ARG A 47 -13.92 -0.43 5.21
C ARG A 47 -13.28 -1.62 4.51
N GLU A 48 -12.00 -1.52 4.17
CA GLU A 48 -11.30 -2.56 3.41
C GLU A 48 -10.69 -3.64 4.32
N SER A 49 -10.30 -3.31 5.56
CA SER A 49 -9.59 -4.26 6.43
C SER A 49 -10.46 -5.44 6.85
N ARG A 50 -11.63 -5.19 7.44
CA ARG A 50 -12.42 -6.25 8.07
C ARG A 50 -12.99 -7.29 7.10
N PRO A 51 -13.56 -6.91 5.93
CA PRO A 51 -14.04 -7.89 4.96
C PRO A 51 -12.90 -8.75 4.38
N ALA A 52 -11.70 -8.17 4.23
CA ALA A 52 -10.53 -8.87 3.72
C ALA A 52 -9.83 -9.71 4.81
N TYR A 53 -9.85 -9.24 6.06
CA TYR A 53 -9.09 -9.78 7.18
C TYR A 53 -9.94 -9.80 8.46
N PRO A 54 -10.57 -10.94 8.77
CA PRO A 54 -11.37 -11.10 9.99
C PRO A 54 -10.59 -10.84 11.28
N ASP A 55 -9.27 -11.08 11.26
CA ASP A 55 -8.35 -10.92 12.40
C ASP A 55 -7.75 -9.49 12.50
N SER A 56 -8.20 -8.54 11.66
CA SER A 56 -7.80 -7.13 11.72
C SER A 56 -8.16 -6.51 13.07
N THR A 57 -7.24 -5.77 13.68
CA THR A 57 -7.47 -5.01 14.92
C THR A 57 -7.61 -3.50 14.70
N LEU A 58 -7.62 -3.06 13.45
CA LEU A 58 -7.68 -1.64 13.07
C LEU A 58 -8.86 -0.89 13.68
N LEU A 59 -10.05 -1.50 13.71
CA LEU A 59 -11.25 -0.85 14.24
C LEU A 59 -11.16 -0.65 15.76
N GLU A 60 -10.64 -1.65 16.47
CA GLU A 60 -10.41 -1.61 17.90
C GLU A 60 -9.40 -0.52 18.25
N ASN A 61 -8.31 -0.42 17.48
CA ASN A 61 -7.32 0.64 17.61
C ASN A 61 -7.92 2.02 17.30
N PHE A 62 -8.77 2.14 16.28
CA PHE A 62 -9.49 3.39 16.01
C PHE A 62 -10.32 3.84 17.20
N TRP A 63 -11.13 2.95 17.77
CA TRP A 63 -11.95 3.29 18.95
C TRP A 63 -11.11 3.57 20.18
N GLN A 64 -9.98 2.89 20.34
CA GLN A 64 -9.06 3.16 21.44
C GLN A 64 -8.48 4.58 21.35
N ASN A 65 -7.93 4.96 20.20
CA ASN A 65 -7.46 6.32 19.93
C ASN A 65 -8.59 7.35 20.07
N PHE A 66 -9.81 7.00 19.64
CA PHE A 66 -10.96 7.90 19.76
C PHE A 66 -11.33 8.16 21.24
N ARG A 67 -11.25 7.15 22.12
CA ARG A 67 -11.49 7.32 23.56
C ARG A 67 -10.50 8.27 24.22
N GLU A 68 -9.32 8.43 23.64
CA GLU A 68 -8.27 9.32 24.15
C GLU A 68 -8.51 10.78 23.75
N CYS A 69 -9.37 11.03 22.76
CA CYS A 69 -9.66 12.38 22.28
C CYS A 69 -10.45 13.24 23.29
N HIS A 70 -11.24 12.61 24.16
CA HIS A 70 -12.00 13.28 25.22
C HIS A 70 -12.44 12.28 26.30
N THR A 71 -12.38 12.67 27.58
CA THR A 71 -12.73 11.79 28.71
C THR A 71 -14.18 11.28 28.64
N GLY A 72 -15.10 12.12 28.14
CA GLY A 72 -16.51 11.76 27.91
C GLY A 72 -16.74 10.69 26.84
N PHE A 73 -15.81 10.48 25.89
CA PHE A 73 -16.01 9.49 24.84
C PHE A 73 -16.01 8.05 25.35
N ARG A 74 -15.34 7.76 26.47
CA ARG A 74 -15.39 6.42 27.07
C ARG A 74 -16.83 6.01 27.39
N MET A 75 -17.56 6.88 28.07
CA MET A 75 -18.97 6.66 28.42
C MET A 75 -19.86 6.66 27.19
N ASN A 76 -19.65 7.61 26.27
CA ASN A 76 -20.49 7.72 25.08
C ASN A 76 -20.32 6.55 24.11
N ILE A 77 -19.10 5.99 23.98
CA ILE A 77 -18.86 4.77 23.19
C ILE A 77 -19.53 3.55 23.85
N GLN A 78 -19.45 3.40 25.17
CA GLN A 78 -20.16 2.32 25.87
C GLN A 78 -21.68 2.43 25.67
N ARG A 79 -22.24 3.64 25.74
CA ARG A 79 -23.66 3.88 25.44
C ARG A 79 -23.97 3.54 24.00
N LEU A 80 -23.10 3.91 23.07
CA LEU A 80 -23.23 3.58 21.66
C LEU A 80 -23.31 2.05 21.47
N ASP A 81 -22.48 1.27 22.17
CA ASP A 81 -22.48 -0.21 22.12
C ASP A 81 -23.83 -0.82 22.53
N THR A 82 -24.56 -0.17 23.44
CA THR A 82 -25.90 -0.62 23.88
C THR A 82 -27.01 -0.33 22.88
N LEU A 83 -26.79 0.54 21.89
CA LEU A 83 -27.80 0.87 20.90
C LEU A 83 -28.00 -0.26 19.89
N PRO A 84 -29.22 -0.42 19.33
CA PRO A 84 -29.45 -1.34 18.21
C PRO A 84 -28.56 -1.02 17.00
N GLY A 85 -28.21 -2.05 16.22
CA GLY A 85 -27.40 -1.88 15.00
C GLY A 85 -28.12 -1.17 13.84
N SER A 86 -29.44 -0.98 13.95
CA SER A 86 -30.30 -0.31 12.96
C SER A 86 -30.43 1.21 13.17
N VAL A 87 -29.76 1.76 14.19
CA VAL A 87 -29.85 3.19 14.52
C VAL A 87 -29.25 4.05 13.39
N PRO A 88 -29.90 5.18 13.01
CA PRO A 88 -29.37 6.11 12.01
C PRO A 88 -27.97 6.62 12.34
N GLN A 89 -27.23 7.03 11.31
CA GLN A 89 -25.86 7.53 11.47
C GLN A 89 -25.81 8.81 12.29
N GLU A 90 -26.77 9.71 12.07
CA GLU A 90 -26.91 10.99 12.77
C GLU A 90 -27.11 10.77 14.27
N GLU A 91 -27.89 9.73 14.63
CA GLU A 91 -28.14 9.36 16.01
C GLU A 91 -26.87 8.81 16.69
N SER A 92 -26.06 8.04 15.96
CA SER A 92 -24.78 7.54 16.46
C SER A 92 -23.81 8.69 16.76
N VAL A 93 -23.74 9.69 15.87
CA VAL A 93 -22.93 10.89 16.08
C VAL A 93 -23.49 11.72 17.24
N ARG A 94 -24.83 11.86 17.34
CA ARG A 94 -25.48 12.58 18.44
C ARG A 94 -25.15 11.98 19.80
N VAL A 95 -25.26 10.66 19.95
CA VAL A 95 -24.93 9.95 21.19
C VAL A 95 -23.45 10.07 21.52
N LEU A 96 -22.58 9.99 20.50
CA LEU A 96 -21.14 10.08 20.70
C LEU A 96 -20.69 11.44 21.25
N PHE A 97 -21.30 12.52 20.75
CA PHE A 97 -20.99 13.90 21.14
C PHE A 97 -21.96 14.46 22.18
N GLN A 98 -22.83 13.64 22.76
CA GLN A 98 -23.76 14.10 23.78
C GLN A 98 -22.99 14.67 24.98
N ASP A 99 -23.35 15.88 25.39
CA ASP A 99 -22.75 16.62 26.50
C ASP A 99 -21.25 16.92 26.34
N ILE A 100 -20.73 16.82 25.11
CA ILE A 100 -19.34 17.15 24.76
C ILE A 100 -19.34 18.41 23.88
N ASN A 101 -18.69 19.47 24.35
CA ASN A 101 -18.36 20.59 23.48
C ASN A 101 -17.27 20.15 22.48
N ARG A 102 -17.61 20.15 21.19
CA ARG A 102 -16.70 19.71 20.10
C ARG A 102 -15.42 20.52 20.04
N ASP A 103 -15.47 21.81 20.41
CA ASP A 103 -14.31 22.70 20.39
C ASP A 103 -13.24 22.30 21.43
N ASN A 104 -13.63 21.50 22.44
CA ASN A 104 -12.74 21.02 23.49
C ASN A 104 -12.18 19.62 23.22
N VAL A 105 -12.50 19.02 22.07
CA VAL A 105 -12.05 17.66 21.73
C VAL A 105 -10.67 17.69 21.09
N ASN A 106 -9.73 16.93 21.65
CA ASN A 106 -8.40 16.79 21.09
C ASN A 106 -8.34 15.60 20.13
N PHE A 107 -8.47 15.84 18.82
CA PHE A 107 -8.40 14.77 17.81
C PHE A 107 -6.98 14.33 17.43
N THR A 108 -5.94 14.81 18.11
CA THR A 108 -4.55 14.45 17.83
C THR A 108 -4.31 12.94 17.72
N PRO A 109 -4.80 12.07 18.64
CA PRO A 109 -4.58 10.62 18.53
C PRO A 109 -5.11 10.00 17.23
N ILE A 110 -6.24 10.50 16.72
CA ILE A 110 -6.82 10.03 15.44
C ILE A 110 -5.96 10.47 14.26
N PHE A 111 -5.40 11.68 14.32
CA PHE A 111 -4.51 12.17 13.26
C PHE A 111 -3.16 11.45 13.26
N GLU A 112 -2.61 11.18 14.44
CA GLU A 112 -1.37 10.39 14.58
C GLU A 112 -1.57 8.98 14.01
N MET A 113 -2.68 8.31 14.34
CA MET A 113 -3.02 7.01 13.74
C MET A 113 -3.12 7.08 12.20
N ALA A 114 -3.72 8.13 11.66
CA ALA A 114 -3.82 8.30 10.21
C ALA A 114 -2.46 8.54 9.55
N ASP A 115 -1.59 9.32 10.20
CA ASP A 115 -0.23 9.62 9.75
C ASP A 115 0.65 8.36 9.75
N GLU A 116 0.57 7.56 10.82
CA GLU A 116 1.24 6.26 10.90
C GLU A 116 0.82 5.36 9.75
N LEU A 117 -0.50 5.20 9.50
CA LEU A 117 -1.00 4.38 8.40
C LEU A 117 -0.57 4.92 7.03
N PHE A 118 -0.60 6.24 6.83
CA PHE A 118 -0.17 6.86 5.59
C PHE A 118 1.31 6.60 5.32
N THR A 119 2.16 6.78 6.33
CA THR A 119 3.61 6.58 6.22
C THR A 119 3.94 5.10 6.03
N HIS A 120 3.40 4.24 6.89
CA HIS A 120 3.82 2.86 6.99
C HIS A 120 3.11 1.92 6.02
N LEU A 121 1.90 2.23 5.56
CA LEU A 121 1.23 1.49 4.49
C LEU A 121 1.32 2.21 3.16
N GLY A 122 1.16 3.53 3.13
CA GLY A 122 1.21 4.32 1.89
C GLY A 122 2.61 4.43 1.32
N ILE A 123 3.49 5.16 2.01
CA ILE A 123 4.85 5.43 1.53
C ILE A 123 5.64 4.12 1.42
N ALA A 124 5.57 3.24 2.42
CA ALA A 124 6.35 2.00 2.40
C ALA A 124 5.97 1.05 1.25
N PHE A 125 4.67 0.89 0.93
CA PHE A 125 4.26 0.02 -0.19
C PHE A 125 4.55 0.64 -1.56
N GLN A 126 4.66 1.96 -1.64
CA GLN A 126 5.01 2.69 -2.86
C GLN A 126 6.50 2.96 -3.04
N ASN A 127 7.33 2.65 -2.03
CA ASN A 127 8.76 2.87 -2.05
C ASN A 127 9.49 1.54 -2.35
N PRO A 128 9.86 1.28 -3.60
CA PRO A 128 10.67 0.10 -3.94
C PRO A 128 12.13 0.26 -3.51
N GLY A 129 12.51 1.40 -2.91
CA GLY A 129 13.87 1.70 -2.50
C GLY A 129 14.32 0.79 -1.37
N GLY A 130 14.72 -0.43 -1.73
CA GLY A 130 15.73 -1.15 -1.01
C GLY A 130 17.04 -0.36 -1.03
N PRO A 131 18.04 -0.78 -0.23
CA PRO A 131 19.36 -0.14 -0.24
C PRO A 131 19.85 -0.01 -1.69
N LYS A 132 20.14 1.21 -2.15
CA LYS A 132 20.88 1.42 -3.40
C LYS A 132 22.25 0.80 -3.20
N LEU A 133 22.41 -0.46 -3.56
CA LEU A 133 23.68 -1.15 -3.45
C LEU A 133 24.58 -0.60 -4.55
N GLY A 134 25.71 -0.01 -4.12
CA GLY A 134 26.73 0.53 -5.01
C GLY A 134 27.16 -0.49 -6.06
N GLY A 135 27.59 0.01 -7.22
CA GLY A 135 27.91 -0.76 -8.42
C GLY A 135 28.78 -1.98 -8.14
N GLY A 136 28.12 -3.12 -7.96
CA GLY A 136 28.76 -4.43 -8.08
C GLY A 136 28.57 -4.92 -9.52
N THR A 137 29.48 -5.79 -9.95
CA THR A 137 29.44 -6.47 -11.24
C THR A 137 28.04 -7.03 -11.55
N PRO A 138 27.49 -6.77 -12.75
CA PRO A 138 26.19 -7.28 -13.14
C PRO A 138 26.30 -8.80 -13.30
N TYR A 139 25.73 -9.56 -12.38
CA TYR A 139 25.49 -10.96 -12.66
C TYR A 139 24.38 -11.03 -13.70
N SER A 140 24.63 -11.71 -14.82
CA SER A 140 23.63 -11.84 -15.87
C SER A 140 22.62 -12.92 -15.49
N VAL A 141 21.33 -12.62 -15.67
CA VAL A 141 20.21 -13.59 -15.59
C VAL A 141 20.54 -14.89 -16.33
N SER A 142 21.24 -14.78 -17.46
CA SER A 142 21.65 -15.93 -18.28
C SER A 142 22.48 -16.97 -17.52
N GLU A 143 23.30 -16.56 -16.55
CA GLU A 143 24.13 -17.46 -15.75
C GLU A 143 23.31 -18.29 -14.75
N PHE A 144 22.19 -17.75 -14.27
CA PHE A 144 21.32 -18.40 -13.29
C PHE A 144 20.21 -19.21 -13.93
N VAL A 145 19.71 -18.78 -15.09
CA VAL A 145 18.67 -19.51 -15.84
C VAL A 145 19.14 -20.92 -16.23
N SER A 146 20.43 -21.09 -16.52
CA SER A 146 21.03 -22.39 -16.83
C SER A 146 21.20 -23.32 -15.62
N LYS A 147 21.09 -22.82 -14.39
CA LYS A 147 21.16 -23.65 -13.19
C LYS A 147 19.89 -24.49 -13.03
N ASN A 148 20.00 -25.64 -12.37
CA ASN A 148 18.82 -26.43 -12.01
C ASN A 148 18.02 -25.75 -10.88
N THR A 149 16.75 -26.12 -10.72
CA THR A 149 15.86 -25.50 -9.73
C THR A 149 16.39 -25.67 -8.30
N ASP A 150 16.84 -26.87 -7.94
CA ASP A 150 17.30 -27.19 -6.57
C ASP A 150 18.51 -26.35 -6.13
N GLU A 151 19.45 -26.10 -7.03
CA GLU A 151 20.59 -25.21 -6.79
C GLU A 151 20.14 -23.80 -6.51
N LEU A 152 19.21 -23.27 -7.31
CA LEU A 152 18.68 -21.92 -7.14
C LEU A 152 17.88 -21.80 -5.84
N VAL A 153 17.06 -22.80 -5.49
CA VAL A 153 16.31 -22.83 -4.22
C VAL A 153 17.29 -22.82 -3.03
N ARG A 154 18.34 -23.63 -3.09
CA ARG A 154 19.38 -23.65 -2.04
C ARG A 154 20.14 -22.32 -1.95
N GLU A 155 20.42 -21.67 -3.07
CA GLU A 155 21.05 -20.33 -3.07
C GLU A 155 20.10 -19.25 -2.53
N ALA A 156 18.80 -19.31 -2.87
CA ALA A 156 17.79 -18.38 -2.35
C ALA A 156 17.59 -18.51 -0.84
N ALA A 157 17.68 -19.73 -0.31
CA ALA A 157 17.57 -20.03 1.12
C ALA A 157 18.74 -19.50 1.97
N GLN A 158 19.85 -19.09 1.34
CA GLN A 158 20.94 -18.44 2.07
C GLN A 158 20.45 -17.11 2.66
N GLN A 159 20.73 -16.90 3.95
CA GLN A 159 20.35 -15.67 4.63
C GLN A 159 21.09 -14.47 4.02
N GLY A 160 20.38 -13.35 3.90
CA GLY A 160 20.95 -12.08 3.44
C GLY A 160 20.13 -11.41 2.34
N PHE A 161 20.56 -10.20 2.01
CA PHE A 161 20.03 -9.35 0.96
C PHE A 161 21.18 -8.97 0.03
N GLY A 162 20.92 -8.94 -1.28
CA GLY A 162 21.94 -8.55 -2.25
C GLY A 162 21.59 -8.92 -3.68
N MET A 163 22.34 -8.35 -4.62
CA MET A 163 22.12 -8.54 -6.06
C MET A 163 22.09 -10.01 -6.48
N ARG A 164 22.98 -10.84 -5.91
CA ARG A 164 23.00 -12.28 -6.21
C ARG A 164 21.67 -12.95 -5.85
N LYS A 165 21.09 -12.64 -4.70
CA LYS A 165 19.80 -13.22 -4.30
C LYS A 165 18.66 -12.70 -5.18
N GLN A 166 18.68 -11.43 -5.56
CA GLN A 166 17.70 -10.89 -6.52
C GLN A 166 17.80 -11.59 -7.87
N GLU A 167 19.00 -11.81 -8.41
CA GLU A 167 19.18 -12.55 -9.67
C GLU A 167 18.75 -14.02 -9.56
N VAL A 168 19.01 -14.67 -8.42
CA VAL A 168 18.49 -16.03 -8.13
C VAL A 168 16.96 -16.05 -8.10
N LEU A 169 16.33 -15.09 -7.40
CA LEU A 169 14.87 -14.97 -7.34
C LEU A 169 14.26 -14.68 -8.71
N LYS A 170 14.94 -13.88 -9.53
CA LYS A 170 14.55 -13.60 -10.92
C LYS A 170 14.63 -14.86 -11.80
N ALA A 171 15.65 -15.70 -11.62
CA ALA A 171 15.75 -16.98 -12.31
C ALA A 171 14.69 -17.99 -11.83
N LEU A 172 14.40 -18.02 -10.51
CA LEU A 172 13.33 -18.85 -9.96
C LEU A 172 11.95 -18.44 -10.48
N SER A 173 11.67 -17.13 -10.56
CA SER A 173 10.39 -16.65 -11.12
C SER A 173 10.26 -16.96 -12.61
N PHE A 174 11.35 -16.97 -13.39
CA PHE A 174 11.34 -17.51 -14.76
C PHE A 174 10.94 -18.98 -14.81
N LYS A 175 11.56 -19.80 -13.96
CA LYS A 175 11.26 -21.24 -13.90
C LYS A 175 9.83 -21.51 -13.46
N ARG A 176 9.27 -20.67 -12.58
CA ARG A 176 7.88 -20.75 -12.13
C ARG A 176 6.90 -20.27 -13.20
N ASP A 177 7.07 -19.04 -13.70
CA ASP A 177 6.02 -18.34 -14.44
C ASP A 177 6.18 -18.41 -15.96
N GLY A 178 7.36 -18.81 -16.45
CA GLY A 178 7.70 -18.84 -17.86
C GLY A 178 8.45 -17.59 -18.32
N ASN A 179 8.55 -17.41 -19.64
CA ASN A 179 9.41 -16.42 -20.28
C ASN A 179 8.69 -15.16 -20.78
N LYS A 180 7.49 -14.87 -20.26
CA LYS A 180 6.69 -13.71 -20.66
C LYS A 180 6.26 -12.89 -19.46
N CYS A 181 6.16 -11.58 -19.65
CA CYS A 181 5.57 -10.68 -18.68
C CYS A 181 4.09 -11.00 -18.50
N ILE A 182 3.69 -11.37 -17.29
CA ILE A 182 2.31 -11.76 -16.96
C ILE A 182 1.27 -10.64 -17.17
N LEU A 183 1.70 -9.37 -17.21
CA LEU A 183 0.80 -8.22 -17.40
C LEU A 183 0.71 -7.75 -18.86
N THR A 184 1.76 -7.94 -19.66
CA THR A 184 1.82 -7.39 -21.03
C THR A 184 1.88 -8.47 -22.10
N GLY A 185 2.23 -9.70 -21.74
CA GLY A 185 2.49 -10.80 -22.67
C GLY A 185 3.83 -10.70 -23.39
N SER A 186 4.60 -9.62 -23.19
CA SER A 186 5.90 -9.41 -23.83
C SER A 186 6.89 -10.51 -23.42
N PRO A 187 7.61 -11.12 -24.39
CA PRO A 187 8.64 -12.11 -24.08
C PRO A 187 9.85 -11.44 -23.43
N PHE A 188 10.57 -12.22 -22.62
CA PHE A 188 11.75 -11.77 -21.90
C PHE A 188 13.05 -12.29 -22.52
N TYR A 189 14.07 -11.43 -22.53
CA TYR A 189 15.46 -11.82 -22.75
C TYR A 189 16.01 -12.58 -21.51
N PRO A 190 16.90 -13.59 -21.64
CA PRO A 190 17.53 -14.11 -22.87
C PRO A 190 16.76 -15.24 -23.57
N MET A 191 15.57 -15.59 -23.10
CA MET A 191 14.80 -16.70 -23.67
C MET A 191 14.25 -16.40 -25.06
N ASP A 192 14.09 -15.11 -25.35
CA ASP A 192 13.74 -14.56 -26.66
C ASP A 192 14.77 -13.49 -27.03
N PRO A 193 15.48 -13.59 -28.17
CA PRO A 193 16.45 -12.59 -28.61
C PRO A 193 15.86 -11.19 -28.81
N ASP A 194 14.57 -11.10 -29.15
CA ASP A 194 13.83 -9.84 -29.31
C ASP A 194 13.06 -9.46 -28.03
N GLY A 195 13.28 -10.21 -26.95
CA GLY A 195 12.64 -10.04 -25.65
C GLY A 195 13.11 -8.81 -24.89
N VAL A 196 12.30 -8.38 -23.93
CA VAL A 196 12.63 -7.26 -23.03
C VAL A 196 13.38 -7.74 -21.79
N ASP A 197 14.16 -6.87 -21.16
CA ASP A 197 14.83 -7.23 -19.91
C ASP A 197 13.81 -7.46 -18.77
N PRO A 198 13.87 -8.60 -18.08
CA PRO A 198 13.01 -8.91 -16.94
C PRO A 198 13.39 -8.08 -15.72
N ILE A 199 12.40 -7.44 -15.10
CA ILE A 199 12.58 -6.74 -13.82
C ILE A 199 11.93 -7.55 -12.71
N LEU A 200 12.75 -7.97 -11.76
CA LEU A 200 12.27 -8.61 -10.54
C LEU A 200 11.44 -7.58 -9.75
N SER A 201 10.16 -7.88 -9.58
CA SER A 201 9.20 -7.02 -8.91
C SER A 201 8.68 -7.73 -7.68
N HIS A 202 8.88 -7.11 -6.52
CA HIS A 202 8.30 -7.58 -5.27
C HIS A 202 6.83 -7.17 -5.18
N ILE A 203 5.97 -8.04 -4.66
CA ILE A 203 4.56 -7.76 -4.40
C ILE A 203 4.44 -6.86 -3.17
N ILE A 204 5.03 -7.31 -2.06
CA ILE A 204 5.28 -6.49 -0.87
C ILE A 204 6.73 -5.99 -0.97
N PRO A 205 6.98 -4.67 -0.99
CA PRO A 205 8.34 -4.17 -1.17
C PRO A 205 9.35 -4.74 -0.18
N ASP A 206 10.51 -5.13 -0.68
CA ASP A 206 11.62 -5.64 0.13
C ASP A 206 12.13 -4.59 1.13
N SER A 207 11.94 -3.30 0.84
CA SER A 207 12.27 -2.17 1.72
C SER A 207 11.53 -2.20 3.08
N ILE A 208 10.56 -3.10 3.27
CA ILE A 208 9.84 -3.32 4.53
C ILE A 208 10.66 -4.21 5.49
N HIS A 209 11.61 -5.01 4.99
CA HIS A 209 12.54 -5.76 5.81
C HIS A 209 13.33 -4.79 6.71
N ASN A 210 13.18 -4.91 8.03
CA ASN A 210 13.70 -4.01 9.07
C ASN A 210 12.88 -2.74 9.37
N LYS A 211 11.61 -2.66 8.96
CA LYS A 211 10.69 -1.59 9.38
C LYS A 211 9.64 -2.14 10.35
N PRO A 212 9.95 -2.26 11.67
CA PRO A 212 9.03 -2.87 12.64
C PRO A 212 7.68 -2.15 12.69
N HIS A 213 7.65 -0.82 12.65
CA HIS A 213 6.40 -0.05 12.60
C HIS A 213 5.58 -0.31 11.34
N THR A 214 6.21 -0.53 10.18
CA THR A 214 5.48 -0.94 8.98
C THR A 214 4.85 -2.31 9.15
N LEU A 215 5.59 -3.25 9.75
CA LEU A 215 5.07 -4.56 10.07
C LEU A 215 3.93 -4.46 11.11
N GLU A 216 4.04 -3.65 12.14
CA GLU A 216 2.96 -3.38 13.11
C GLU A 216 1.70 -2.85 12.44
N CYS A 217 1.81 -1.88 11.52
CA CYS A 217 0.67 -1.38 10.76
C CYS A 217 0.05 -2.45 9.85
N ILE A 218 0.85 -3.34 9.25
CA ILE A 218 0.35 -4.50 8.50
C ILE A 218 -0.42 -5.44 9.44
N GLY A 219 0.11 -5.73 10.63
CA GLY A 219 -0.55 -6.56 11.63
C GLY A 219 -1.85 -5.96 12.13
N MET A 220 -1.90 -4.65 12.33
CA MET A 220 -3.12 -3.92 12.69
C MET A 220 -4.16 -3.98 11.56
N LEU A 221 -3.75 -3.80 10.31
CA LEU A 221 -4.64 -3.84 9.14
C LEU A 221 -5.14 -5.24 8.81
N ALA A 222 -4.27 -6.25 8.86
CA ALA A 222 -4.52 -7.55 8.25
C ALA A 222 -4.45 -8.74 9.23
N GLY A 223 -4.13 -8.47 10.50
CA GLY A 223 -4.00 -9.48 11.55
C GLY A 223 -2.62 -10.13 11.60
N THR A 224 -2.36 -10.84 12.70
CA THR A 224 -1.06 -11.46 13.00
C THR A 224 -0.67 -12.57 12.02
N LYS A 225 -1.65 -13.33 11.51
CA LYS A 225 -1.38 -14.38 10.51
C LYS A 225 -0.79 -13.81 9.21
N VAL A 226 -1.34 -12.69 8.74
CA VAL A 226 -0.83 -12.03 7.52
C VAL A 226 0.54 -11.41 7.80
N TRP A 227 0.72 -10.83 8.98
CA TRP A 227 2.02 -10.35 9.46
C TRP A 227 3.10 -11.44 9.42
N ASP A 228 2.83 -12.63 10.00
CA ASP A 228 3.76 -13.77 10.00
C ASP A 228 4.14 -14.18 8.57
N ILE A 229 3.15 -14.20 7.68
CA ILE A 229 3.35 -14.54 6.26
C ILE A 229 4.23 -13.49 5.57
N VAL A 230 4.00 -12.20 5.81
CA VAL A 230 4.84 -11.12 5.26
C VAL A 230 6.27 -11.31 5.73
N VAL A 231 6.50 -11.36 7.05
CA VAL A 231 7.85 -11.51 7.64
C VAL A 231 8.58 -12.71 7.06
N LYS A 232 7.89 -13.86 6.93
CA LYS A 232 8.47 -15.09 6.38
C LYS A 232 8.81 -14.99 4.89
N ASN A 233 8.05 -14.22 4.10
CA ASN A 233 8.13 -14.28 2.64
C ASN A 233 8.73 -13.02 1.98
N LEU A 234 9.10 -11.97 2.71
CA LEU A 234 9.58 -10.70 2.14
C LEU A 234 10.65 -10.87 1.06
N ASN A 235 11.54 -11.86 1.20
CA ASN A 235 12.65 -12.12 0.27
C ASN A 235 12.62 -13.57 -0.25
N GLU A 236 11.42 -14.09 -0.51
CA GLU A 236 11.16 -15.44 -0.99
C GLU A 236 10.47 -15.41 -2.37
N ILE A 237 10.52 -16.55 -3.08
CA ILE A 237 9.89 -16.71 -4.40
C ILE A 237 8.40 -16.37 -4.38
N GLY A 238 7.72 -16.60 -3.25
CA GLY A 238 6.30 -16.28 -3.05
C GLY A 238 5.98 -14.77 -3.06
N ASN A 239 6.97 -13.88 -2.94
CA ASN A 239 6.76 -12.44 -2.92
C ASN A 239 7.26 -11.72 -4.19
N VAL A 240 7.64 -12.46 -5.23
CA VAL A 240 8.23 -11.86 -6.43
C VAL A 240 7.57 -12.34 -7.72
N MET A 241 7.71 -11.53 -8.77
CA MET A 241 7.36 -11.84 -10.15
C MET A 241 8.27 -11.05 -11.11
N ASN A 242 8.43 -11.52 -12.35
CA ASN A 242 9.15 -10.76 -13.38
C ASN A 242 8.17 -9.92 -14.20
N LEU A 243 8.47 -8.64 -14.36
CA LEU A 243 7.68 -7.69 -15.14
C LEU A 243 8.56 -6.95 -16.15
N GLN A 244 7.95 -6.50 -17.25
CA GLN A 244 8.52 -5.49 -18.14
C GLN A 244 8.55 -4.13 -17.40
N TRP A 245 9.54 -3.28 -17.71
CA TRP A 245 9.67 -1.90 -17.19
C TRP A 245 8.36 -1.13 -17.01
N ASP A 246 7.57 -0.95 -18.06
CA ASP A 246 6.33 -0.15 -17.97
C ASP A 246 5.27 -0.78 -17.06
N ALA A 247 5.18 -2.12 -17.07
CA ALA A 247 4.28 -2.85 -16.20
C ALA A 247 4.73 -2.80 -14.75
N GLN A 248 6.05 -2.87 -14.51
CA GLN A 248 6.65 -2.70 -13.19
C GLN A 248 6.39 -1.31 -12.65
N ALA A 249 6.60 -0.26 -13.46
CA ALA A 249 6.35 1.11 -13.07
C ALA A 249 4.87 1.31 -12.70
N ALA A 250 3.95 0.79 -13.50
CA ALA A 250 2.53 0.86 -13.19
C ALA A 250 2.13 0.12 -11.91
N TYR A 251 2.69 -1.07 -11.68
CA TYR A 251 2.44 -1.85 -10.48
C TYR A 251 3.00 -1.14 -9.23
N ARG A 252 4.24 -0.64 -9.31
CA ARG A 252 4.90 0.16 -8.26
C ARG A 252 4.12 1.42 -7.91
N ASP A 253 3.61 2.11 -8.91
CA ASP A 253 2.85 3.37 -8.73
C ASP A 253 1.38 3.11 -8.38
N ILE A 254 1.04 1.86 -8.00
CA ILE A 254 -0.30 1.48 -7.51
C ILE A 254 -1.41 1.74 -8.56
N ARG A 255 -1.05 1.77 -9.85
CA ARG A 255 -2.01 1.94 -10.95
C ARG A 255 -2.79 0.65 -11.23
N CYS A 256 -2.20 -0.48 -10.85
CA CYS A 256 -2.81 -1.79 -10.91
C CYS A 256 -2.38 -2.65 -9.71
N ALA A 257 -3.09 -3.76 -9.54
CA ALA A 257 -2.83 -4.77 -8.53
C ALA A 257 -3.26 -6.15 -9.05
N ILE A 258 -2.92 -7.18 -8.28
CA ILE A 258 -3.31 -8.57 -8.55
C ILE A 258 -4.11 -9.06 -7.36
N GLN A 259 -5.34 -9.49 -7.60
CA GLN A 259 -6.13 -10.20 -6.60
C GLN A 259 -5.95 -11.70 -6.80
N ALA A 260 -5.85 -12.46 -5.72
CA ALA A 260 -5.76 -13.92 -5.76
C ALA A 260 -6.91 -14.55 -4.98
N ASN A 261 -7.63 -15.48 -5.59
CA ASN A 261 -8.70 -16.24 -4.95
C ASN A 261 -8.30 -17.72 -4.90
N VAL A 262 -8.34 -18.30 -3.70
CA VAL A 262 -8.11 -19.74 -3.50
C VAL A 262 -9.46 -20.44 -3.59
N MET A 263 -9.60 -21.35 -4.55
CA MET A 263 -10.79 -22.16 -4.78
C MET A 263 -10.84 -23.34 -3.80
N ASP A 264 -12.00 -24.00 -3.68
CA ASP A 264 -12.19 -25.13 -2.76
C ASP A 264 -11.26 -26.34 -3.06
N ASP A 265 -10.84 -26.49 -4.31
CA ASP A 265 -9.89 -27.51 -4.78
C ASP A 265 -8.42 -27.13 -4.56
N GLY A 266 -8.16 -25.98 -3.93
CA GLY A 266 -6.82 -25.43 -3.71
C GLY A 266 -6.23 -24.71 -4.92
N LYS A 267 -6.93 -24.67 -6.06
CA LYS A 267 -6.50 -23.90 -7.24
C LYS A 267 -6.55 -22.41 -6.96
N ILE A 268 -5.55 -21.68 -7.40
CA ILE A 268 -5.49 -20.23 -7.26
C ILE A 268 -5.88 -19.57 -8.57
N ILE A 269 -6.82 -18.63 -8.52
CA ILE A 269 -7.18 -17.75 -9.63
C ILE A 269 -6.63 -16.36 -9.34
N TYR A 270 -5.71 -15.90 -10.17
CA TYR A 270 -5.21 -14.53 -10.13
C TYR A 270 -6.00 -13.66 -11.11
N THR A 271 -6.35 -12.46 -10.68
CA THR A 271 -7.17 -11.53 -11.44
C THR A 271 -6.51 -10.15 -11.47
N PHE A 272 -6.41 -9.57 -12.67
CA PHE A 272 -5.91 -8.23 -12.86
C PHE A 272 -6.90 -7.19 -12.32
N ARG A 273 -6.40 -6.23 -11.54
CA ARG A 273 -7.20 -5.13 -10.99
C ARG A 273 -6.61 -3.80 -11.43
N LYS A 274 -7.32 -3.09 -12.32
CA LYS A 274 -7.09 -1.66 -12.58
C LYS A 274 -7.56 -0.85 -11.38
N LEU A 275 -6.74 0.08 -10.89
CA LEU A 275 -7.01 0.90 -9.71
C LEU A 275 -7.18 2.39 -10.01
N LEU A 276 -6.75 2.85 -11.18
CA LEU A 276 -6.97 4.22 -11.63
C LEU A 276 -8.44 4.47 -12.04
N ARG A 277 -8.85 5.74 -12.05
CA ARG A 277 -10.12 6.20 -12.63
C ARG A 277 -10.29 5.70 -14.06
N GLU A 278 -11.53 5.40 -14.44
CA GLU A 278 -11.92 4.80 -15.73
C GLU A 278 -11.27 5.51 -16.93
N ASP A 279 -11.17 6.85 -16.87
CA ASP A 279 -10.67 7.72 -17.95
C ASP A 279 -9.14 7.80 -18.06
N SER A 280 -8.39 7.24 -17.11
CA SER A 280 -6.94 7.17 -17.25
C SER A 280 -6.58 6.18 -18.35
N LEU A 281 -5.78 6.64 -19.32
CA LEU A 281 -5.02 5.75 -20.20
C LEU A 281 -4.21 4.86 -19.26
N GLY A 282 -4.59 3.58 -19.17
CA GLY A 282 -3.78 2.60 -18.48
C GLY A 282 -2.35 2.63 -19.05
N PRO A 283 -1.35 2.10 -18.34
CA PRO A 283 -0.03 1.92 -18.94
C PRO A 283 -0.21 1.23 -20.30
N GLY A 284 0.12 1.93 -21.40
CA GLY A 284 -0.30 1.53 -22.75
C GLY A 284 0.18 0.15 -23.18
N CYS A 285 1.14 -0.42 -22.46
CA CYS A 285 1.68 -1.76 -22.63
C CYS A 285 0.85 -2.87 -21.96
N ILE A 286 0.03 -2.60 -20.95
CA ILE A 286 -0.78 -3.62 -20.26
C ILE A 286 -2.08 -3.79 -21.04
N GLN A 287 -2.23 -4.93 -21.72
CA GLN A 287 -3.40 -5.25 -22.54
C GLN A 287 -4.57 -5.85 -21.73
N LEU A 288 -4.35 -6.11 -20.43
CA LEU A 288 -5.35 -6.67 -19.53
C LEU A 288 -6.42 -5.64 -19.14
N ARG A 289 -7.68 -6.09 -19.12
CA ARG A 289 -8.83 -5.35 -18.60
C ARG A 289 -9.05 -5.70 -17.13
N HIS A 290 -9.67 -4.78 -16.40
CA HIS A 290 -10.06 -5.05 -15.02
C HIS A 290 -10.93 -6.32 -14.97
N GLY A 291 -10.53 -7.29 -14.14
CA GLY A 291 -11.24 -8.57 -14.02
C GLY A 291 -10.68 -9.70 -14.88
N ASP A 292 -9.73 -9.42 -15.77
CA ASP A 292 -9.10 -10.47 -16.58
C ASP A 292 -8.30 -11.44 -15.69
N ALA A 293 -8.39 -12.73 -16.02
CA ALA A 293 -7.59 -13.74 -15.36
C ALA A 293 -6.13 -13.64 -15.81
N ILE A 294 -5.22 -13.81 -14.85
CA ILE A 294 -3.77 -13.90 -15.09
C ILE A 294 -3.33 -15.33 -14.76
N SER A 295 -2.46 -15.89 -15.58
CA SER A 295 -1.88 -17.20 -15.36
C SER A 295 -0.42 -17.08 -14.94
N PHE A 296 -0.12 -17.54 -13.73
CA PHE A 296 1.22 -17.84 -13.26
C PHE A 296 1.48 -19.34 -13.39
N GLY A 297 2.72 -19.80 -13.13
CA GLY A 297 3.00 -21.24 -13.13
C GLY A 297 3.13 -21.87 -14.53
N SER A 298 3.28 -21.09 -15.59
CA SER A 298 3.44 -21.64 -16.96
C SER A 298 4.89 -22.00 -17.33
N GLY A 299 5.80 -21.91 -16.36
CA GLY A 299 7.19 -22.30 -16.50
C GLY A 299 7.41 -23.82 -16.37
N GLN A 300 8.67 -24.21 -16.20
CA GLN A 300 9.10 -25.61 -16.22
C GLN A 300 9.24 -26.24 -14.82
N ALA A 301 9.09 -25.46 -13.74
CA ALA A 301 9.29 -25.91 -12.37
C ALA A 301 7.97 -25.86 -11.57
N GLU A 302 7.16 -26.91 -11.72
CA GLU A 302 5.88 -27.07 -11.01
C GLU A 302 6.05 -27.06 -9.48
N GLU A 303 7.21 -27.53 -9.00
CA GLU A 303 7.58 -27.58 -7.59
C GLU A 303 7.69 -26.20 -6.92
N LEU A 304 7.83 -25.12 -7.70
CA LEU A 304 7.85 -23.74 -7.21
C LEU A 304 6.44 -23.16 -6.97
N GLY A 305 5.40 -23.94 -7.25
CA GLY A 305 4.00 -23.59 -7.06
C GLY A 305 3.40 -22.81 -8.24
N SER A 306 2.09 -22.56 -8.15
CA SER A 306 1.27 -21.97 -9.23
C SER A 306 1.33 -20.44 -9.31
N GLY A 307 2.27 -19.81 -8.62
CA GLY A 307 2.46 -18.37 -8.63
C GLY A 307 2.90 -17.79 -7.28
N PRO A 308 2.84 -16.46 -7.13
CA PRO A 308 3.11 -15.80 -5.87
C PRO A 308 2.07 -16.09 -4.79
N SER A 309 2.42 -15.82 -3.53
CA SER A 309 1.53 -16.02 -2.38
C SER A 309 0.22 -15.24 -2.53
N PRO A 310 -0.96 -15.90 -2.49
CA PRO A 310 -2.24 -15.23 -2.55
C PRO A 310 -2.45 -14.16 -1.48
N VAL A 311 -1.93 -14.42 -0.28
CA VAL A 311 -2.04 -13.50 0.86
C VAL A 311 -1.28 -12.20 0.61
N LEU A 312 -0.09 -12.29 0.02
CA LEU A 312 0.73 -11.11 -0.32
C LEU A 312 0.09 -10.30 -1.45
N CYS A 313 -0.41 -10.98 -2.50
CA CYS A 313 -1.16 -10.33 -3.59
C CYS A 313 -2.37 -9.55 -3.04
N ASN A 314 -3.17 -10.20 -2.19
CA ASN A 314 -4.36 -9.58 -1.62
C ASN A 314 -4.01 -8.44 -0.65
N LEU A 315 -2.94 -8.54 0.12
CA LEU A 315 -2.47 -7.44 0.98
C LEU A 315 -2.05 -6.22 0.15
N GLN A 316 -1.24 -6.43 -0.89
CA GLN A 316 -0.87 -5.35 -1.81
C GLN A 316 -2.13 -4.72 -2.43
N TYR A 317 -3.07 -5.55 -2.90
CA TYR A 317 -4.32 -5.07 -3.49
C TYR A 317 -5.18 -4.25 -2.52
N VAL A 318 -5.34 -4.70 -1.27
CA VAL A 318 -6.11 -3.97 -0.24
C VAL A 318 -5.46 -2.63 0.08
N VAL A 319 -4.15 -2.60 0.33
CA VAL A 319 -3.41 -1.35 0.58
C VAL A 319 -3.53 -0.41 -0.62
N ALA A 320 -3.34 -0.93 -1.82
CA ALA A 320 -3.46 -0.19 -3.06
C ALA A 320 -4.86 0.45 -3.22
N ARG A 321 -5.93 -0.31 -2.94
CA ARG A 321 -7.30 0.22 -2.93
C ARG A 321 -7.53 1.30 -1.88
N ILE A 322 -7.03 1.09 -0.65
CA ILE A 322 -7.12 2.08 0.42
C ILE A 322 -6.52 3.42 -0.04
N LEU A 323 -5.32 3.37 -0.65
CA LEU A 323 -4.61 4.57 -1.07
C LEU A 323 -5.32 5.30 -2.22
N CYS A 324 -5.80 4.57 -3.23
CA CYS A 324 -6.56 5.17 -4.33
C CYS A 324 -7.90 5.74 -3.87
N MET A 325 -8.67 5.00 -3.07
CA MET A 325 -10.00 5.45 -2.63
C MET A 325 -9.93 6.64 -1.67
N SER A 326 -8.86 6.74 -0.89
CA SER A 326 -8.64 7.86 0.05
C SER A 326 -8.04 9.11 -0.60
N GLY A 327 -7.49 9.01 -1.81
CA GLY A 327 -6.73 10.10 -2.45
C GLY A 327 -5.27 10.17 -1.98
N ALA A 328 -4.82 9.23 -1.14
CA ALA A 328 -3.45 9.19 -0.64
C ALA A 328 -2.45 8.82 -1.75
N ALA A 329 -2.86 8.04 -2.74
CA ALA A 329 -2.00 7.66 -3.86
C ALA A 329 -1.54 8.90 -4.66
N GLU A 330 -2.44 9.84 -4.93
CA GLU A 330 -2.15 11.09 -5.62
C GLU A 330 -1.23 12.00 -4.81
N VAL A 331 -1.43 12.06 -3.49
CA VAL A 331 -0.53 12.81 -2.58
C VAL A 331 0.88 12.22 -2.62
N ILE A 332 1.03 10.90 -2.57
CA ILE A 332 2.34 10.23 -2.67
C ILE A 332 2.97 10.43 -4.05
N ALA A 333 2.17 10.43 -5.13
CA ALA A 333 2.68 10.71 -6.47
C ALA A 333 3.22 12.14 -6.60
N GLN A 334 2.50 13.14 -6.06
CA GLN A 334 2.96 14.52 -6.03
C GLN A 334 4.24 14.67 -5.20
N LEU A 335 4.29 14.01 -4.03
CA LEU A 335 5.46 13.93 -3.17
C LEU A 335 6.71 13.45 -3.89
N LYS A 336 6.58 12.37 -4.68
CA LYS A 336 7.67 11.82 -5.49
C LYS A 336 8.13 12.81 -6.56
N TYR A 337 7.17 13.38 -7.30
CA TYR A 337 7.46 14.36 -8.35
C TYR A 337 8.22 15.57 -7.79
N ASP A 338 7.78 16.07 -6.64
CA ASP A 338 8.41 17.22 -5.98
C ASP A 338 9.81 16.91 -5.45
N ALA A 339 10.07 15.68 -5.01
CA ALA A 339 11.37 15.24 -4.53
C ALA A 339 12.38 14.96 -5.65
N ASP A 340 11.91 14.58 -6.84
CA ASP A 340 12.75 14.37 -8.04
C ASP A 340 13.12 15.70 -8.73
N ASP A 341 12.44 16.80 -8.40
CA ASP A 341 12.76 18.15 -8.85
C ASP A 341 14.01 18.68 -8.12
N SER A 342 15.14 18.69 -8.83
CA SER A 342 16.52 18.83 -8.33
C SER A 342 16.88 20.13 -7.60
N ASP A 343 15.93 21.04 -7.43
CA ASP A 343 16.11 22.31 -6.71
C ASP A 343 15.80 22.20 -5.20
N ILE A 344 15.38 21.03 -4.72
CA ILE A 344 15.17 20.77 -3.29
C ILE A 344 16.37 20.00 -2.71
N PRO A 345 17.10 20.54 -1.71
CA PRO A 345 18.15 19.77 -1.04
C PRO A 345 17.54 18.50 -0.43
N TYR A 346 18.14 17.34 -0.70
CA TYR A 346 17.78 16.00 -0.18
C TYR A 346 17.31 16.09 1.28
N THR A 347 16.01 16.24 1.47
CA THR A 347 15.40 16.35 2.79
C THR A 347 14.88 14.96 3.12
N GLU A 348 15.42 14.34 4.17
CA GLU A 348 14.97 13.02 4.61
C GLU A 348 13.44 13.05 4.81
N LEU A 349 12.75 12.01 4.33
CA LEU A 349 11.28 11.86 4.35
C LEU A 349 10.64 12.03 5.75
N ALA A 350 11.44 11.98 6.81
CA ALA A 350 11.03 12.16 8.20
C ALA A 350 11.38 13.55 8.79
N SER A 351 12.01 14.44 8.01
CA SER A 351 12.39 15.77 8.47
C SER A 351 11.19 16.71 8.48
N THR A 352 11.14 17.61 9.47
CA THR A 352 10.13 18.66 9.55
C THR A 352 10.17 19.55 8.30
N ASP A 353 11.35 19.71 7.71
CA ASP A 353 11.56 20.44 6.47
C ASP A 353 10.92 19.76 5.26
N PHE A 354 10.98 18.42 5.14
CA PHE A 354 10.25 17.69 4.11
C PHE A 354 8.74 17.88 4.24
N ILE A 355 8.20 17.79 5.46
CA ILE A 355 6.78 18.04 5.73
C ILE A 355 6.42 19.49 5.39
N ASN A 356 7.27 20.47 5.72
CA ASN A 356 7.06 21.88 5.42
C ASN A 356 7.15 22.19 3.92
N ILE A 357 8.09 21.57 3.20
CA ILE A 357 8.29 21.72 1.75
C ILE A 357 7.16 21.04 0.97
N LEU A 358 6.77 19.83 1.37
CA LEU A 358 5.56 19.17 0.88
C LEU A 358 4.33 20.05 1.09
N THR A 359 4.18 20.58 2.31
CA THR A 359 3.10 21.50 2.65
C THR A 359 3.16 22.71 1.73
N ALA A 360 4.33 23.32 1.51
CA ALA A 360 4.51 24.51 0.68
C ALA A 360 4.23 24.28 -0.82
N LYS A 361 4.65 23.16 -1.40
CA LYS A 361 4.42 22.87 -2.84
C LYS A 361 2.98 22.47 -3.14
N LEU A 362 2.30 21.79 -2.21
CA LEU A 362 0.85 21.53 -2.29
C LEU A 362 0.01 22.82 -2.24
N LEU A 363 0.54 23.93 -1.71
CA LEU A 363 -0.08 25.26 -1.75
C LEU A 363 -0.04 25.89 -3.16
N LEU A 364 1.00 25.62 -3.96
CA LEU A 364 1.24 26.30 -5.24
C LEU A 364 0.47 25.69 -6.44
N ASN A 365 0.29 24.36 -6.48
CA ASN A 365 -0.31 23.67 -7.63
C ASN A 365 -1.86 23.62 -7.65
N SER A 366 -2.55 24.22 -6.67
CA SER A 366 -4.02 24.25 -6.61
C SER A 366 -4.66 25.50 -7.24
N GLY A 367 -3.87 26.22 -8.05
CA GLY A 367 -4.16 27.56 -8.57
C GLY A 367 -4.16 27.73 -10.10
N GLN A 368 -4.21 26.67 -10.92
CA GLN A 368 -4.48 26.81 -12.36
C GLN A 368 -5.67 25.95 -12.79
N VAL A 369 -6.84 26.56 -12.76
CA VAL A 369 -7.85 26.33 -13.80
C VAL A 369 -7.35 27.13 -15.00
N LEU A 370 -6.75 26.45 -15.97
CA LEU A 370 -6.65 26.99 -17.33
C LEU A 370 -7.90 26.52 -18.07
N TYR A 371 -8.63 27.51 -18.59
CA TYR A 371 -9.85 27.37 -19.39
C TYR A 371 -9.70 26.42 -20.57
#